data_AF-A0A7S1IW29-F1
#
_entry.id   AF-A0A7S1IW29-F1
#
_cell.length_a   1.000
_cell.length_b   1.000
_cell.length_c   1.000
_cell.angle_alpha   90.00
_cell.angle_beta   90.00
_cell.angle_gamma   90.00
#
_symmetry.space_group_name_H-M   'P 1'
#
loop_
_entity.id
_entity.type
_entity.pdbx_description
1 polymer ?
#
loop_
_entity_poly.entity_id
_entity_poly.type
_entity_poly.pdbx_seq_one_letter_code
_entity_poly.pdbx_strand_id
1 'polypeptide(L)'
;MAMRRSREDYRSLDPLQAAVEEIYRRMPGGPAGRAPDQRRSTSTRYEPYSRSRAESPPSSRRPPLAITAGPRSGAREAGKGKGKGKGKPRLGSGKLVVSPAVGGTTLKVAADSLPQKIAGAITIRLRNGEASVLDAVGPQPIFTMAKALCIARNYLQDDGLDFVARVSFPRPEGLDPHSFVRCELEASAQDEYRFSSDMTMKVASDTNPKSTAAALAANAREGKSPSITALGCNAVTAAIQSIGIAREWLVDDRVEVPFKAFWVDPESNVMEFALLTETY
;
A
#
# COMPACT_ATOMS: atom_id res chain seq x y z
N MET A 1 20.82 51.37 -16.38
CA MET A 1 21.70 50.27 -15.93
C MET A 1 20.85 49.15 -15.36
N ALA A 2 20.32 48.28 -16.22
CA ALA A 2 19.51 47.12 -15.83
C ALA A 2 20.24 45.84 -16.24
N MET A 3 20.61 45.03 -15.26
CA MET A 3 21.23 43.72 -15.47
C MET A 3 20.18 42.73 -16.00
N ARG A 4 20.33 42.33 -17.27
CA ARG A 4 19.78 41.08 -17.80
C ARG A 4 20.63 39.93 -17.26
N ARG A 5 20.07 39.07 -16.41
CA ARG A 5 20.64 37.73 -16.15
C ARG A 5 19.91 36.73 -17.06
N SER A 6 20.73 36.01 -17.82
CA SER A 6 20.36 34.97 -18.79
C SER A 6 19.71 33.77 -18.09
N ARG A 7 18.87 33.07 -18.87
CA ARG A 7 17.92 32.05 -18.44
C ARG A 7 18.47 30.63 -18.69
N GLU A 8 19.78 30.43 -18.52
CA GLU A 8 20.48 29.22 -19.00
C GLU A 8 21.05 28.29 -17.91
N ASP A 9 20.96 28.63 -16.62
CA ASP A 9 21.64 27.84 -15.57
C ASP A 9 20.80 26.74 -14.88
N TYR A 10 19.58 26.43 -15.34
CA TYR A 10 18.71 25.40 -14.73
C TYR A 10 18.81 24.01 -15.42
N ARG A 11 20.02 23.59 -15.79
CA ARG A 11 20.31 22.22 -16.27
C ARG A 11 21.37 21.50 -15.42
N SER A 12 21.43 21.78 -14.13
CA SER A 12 22.04 20.83 -13.18
C SER A 12 21.05 19.68 -12.99
N LEU A 13 21.30 18.57 -13.70
CA LEU A 13 20.69 17.29 -13.40
C LEU A 13 20.87 17.00 -11.90
N ASP A 14 19.78 16.62 -11.25
CA ASP A 14 19.77 16.17 -9.87
C ASP A 14 20.85 15.07 -9.72
N PRO A 15 21.84 15.21 -8.81
CA PRO A 15 22.93 14.23 -8.67
C PRO A 15 22.42 12.81 -8.43
N LEU A 16 21.21 12.66 -7.86
CA LEU A 16 20.49 11.39 -7.75
C LEU A 16 20.12 10.80 -9.12
N GLN A 17 19.61 11.62 -10.03
CA GLN A 17 19.19 11.19 -11.36
C GLN A 17 20.40 10.82 -12.24
N ALA A 18 21.53 11.52 -12.07
CA ALA A 18 22.80 11.15 -12.71
C ALA A 18 23.38 9.83 -12.18
N ALA A 19 23.28 9.57 -10.87
CA ALA A 19 23.72 8.31 -10.26
C ALA A 19 22.86 7.13 -10.74
N VAL A 20 21.54 7.31 -10.83
CA VAL A 20 20.62 6.30 -11.35
C VAL A 20 20.90 6.00 -12.82
N GLU A 21 21.10 7.02 -13.67
CA GLU A 21 21.46 6.82 -15.07
C GLU A 21 22.79 6.08 -15.26
N GLU A 22 23.80 6.34 -14.42
CA GLU A 22 25.10 5.68 -14.51
C GLU A 22 25.03 4.20 -14.09
N ILE A 23 24.19 3.86 -13.12
CA ILE A 23 23.88 2.47 -12.75
C ILE A 23 23.18 1.75 -13.92
N TYR A 24 22.19 2.39 -14.55
CA TYR A 24 21.50 1.81 -15.71
C TYR A 24 22.42 1.64 -16.94
N ARG A 25 23.37 2.55 -17.17
CA ARG A 25 24.35 2.47 -18.28
C ARG A 25 25.35 1.33 -18.13
N ARG A 26 25.65 0.90 -16.90
CA ARG A 26 26.60 -0.20 -16.63
C ARG A 26 25.97 -1.59 -16.71
N MET A 27 24.64 -1.69 -16.85
CA MET A 27 23.98 -2.98 -17.01
C MET A 27 24.03 -3.47 -18.48
N PRO A 28 24.56 -4.67 -18.76
CA PRO A 28 24.57 -5.22 -20.11
C PRO A 28 23.14 -5.62 -20.54
N GLY A 29 22.53 -4.85 -21.46
CA GLY A 29 21.25 -5.23 -22.11
C GLY A 29 20.17 -4.14 -22.24
N GLY A 30 20.47 -2.85 -22.08
CA GLY A 30 19.47 -1.78 -22.15
C GLY A 30 18.72 -1.66 -23.50
N PRO A 31 17.38 -1.48 -23.51
CA PRO A 31 16.59 -1.44 -24.73
C PRO A 31 16.72 -0.10 -25.49
N ALA A 32 16.93 -0.21 -26.81
CA ALA A 32 16.95 0.92 -27.73
C ALA A 32 15.59 1.63 -27.80
N GLY A 33 15.61 2.95 -27.66
CA GLY A 33 14.43 3.81 -27.57
C GLY A 33 13.49 3.73 -28.77
N ARG A 34 12.19 3.64 -28.48
CA ARG A 34 11.11 3.92 -29.43
C ARG A 34 10.25 5.03 -28.87
N ALA A 35 10.23 6.17 -29.56
CA ALA A 35 9.42 7.34 -29.22
C ALA A 35 7.91 7.02 -29.35
N PRO A 36 7.05 7.52 -28.45
CA PRO A 36 5.61 7.34 -28.56
C PRO A 36 4.98 8.33 -29.54
N ASP A 37 4.13 7.77 -30.40
CA ASP A 37 3.32 8.42 -31.43
C ASP A 37 2.17 9.23 -30.79
N GLN A 38 2.14 10.54 -31.03
CA GLN A 38 1.08 11.43 -30.56
C GLN A 38 -0.08 11.44 -31.56
N ARG A 39 -1.16 10.68 -31.31
CA ARG A 39 -2.44 10.93 -32.01
C ARG A 39 -3.69 10.80 -31.15
N ARG A 40 -4.36 11.95 -31.10
CA ARG A 40 -5.81 12.22 -31.09
C ARG A 40 -6.62 11.92 -29.83
N SER A 41 -6.88 13.03 -29.14
CA SER A 41 -8.10 13.36 -28.42
C SER A 41 -9.37 13.17 -29.25
N THR A 42 -10.38 12.56 -28.63
CA THR A 42 -11.79 12.83 -28.96
C THR A 42 -12.55 13.15 -27.68
N SER A 43 -12.93 14.42 -27.62
CA SER A 43 -13.90 15.03 -26.70
C SER A 43 -15.23 14.29 -26.75
N THR A 44 -15.73 13.86 -25.59
CA THR A 44 -17.12 13.43 -25.44
C THR A 44 -17.80 14.38 -24.45
N ARG A 45 -18.83 15.04 -24.99
CA ARG A 45 -19.73 16.01 -24.34
C ARG A 45 -20.30 15.49 -23.02
N TYR A 46 -20.33 16.38 -22.05
CA TYR A 46 -21.03 16.27 -20.78
C TYR A 46 -22.44 16.88 -20.94
N GLU A 47 -23.48 16.09 -20.73
CA GLU A 47 -24.89 16.52 -20.62
C GLU A 47 -25.27 16.52 -19.12
N PRO A 48 -25.84 17.61 -18.57
CA PRO A 48 -26.20 17.69 -17.16
C PRO A 48 -27.56 17.03 -16.88
N TYR A 49 -27.59 16.00 -16.05
CA TYR A 49 -28.83 15.38 -15.59
C TYR A 49 -29.50 16.21 -14.50
N SER A 50 -30.74 16.62 -14.80
CA SER A 50 -31.66 17.39 -13.99
C SER A 50 -32.15 16.63 -12.74
N ARG A 51 -32.35 17.40 -11.67
CA ARG A 51 -32.95 17.01 -10.39
C ARG A 51 -34.36 16.42 -10.57
N SER A 52 -34.64 15.32 -9.89
CA SER A 52 -36.00 15.01 -9.42
C SER A 52 -35.99 14.43 -8.01
N ARG A 53 -36.72 15.16 -7.18
CA ARG A 53 -37.16 14.96 -5.80
C ARG A 53 -38.06 13.72 -5.65
N ALA A 54 -38.21 13.28 -4.40
CA ALA A 54 -39.14 12.25 -3.84
C ALA A 54 -38.40 10.95 -3.48
N GLU A 55 -38.61 10.28 -2.34
CA GLU A 55 -39.53 10.41 -1.20
C GLU A 55 -38.99 9.48 -0.09
N SER A 56 -39.09 9.89 1.17
CA SER A 56 -38.76 9.06 2.33
C SER A 56 -39.93 8.15 2.71
N PRO A 57 -39.70 6.90 3.16
CA PRO A 57 -40.70 6.17 3.93
C PRO A 57 -40.34 6.07 5.44
N PRO A 58 -41.33 5.75 6.29
CA PRO A 58 -41.39 6.23 7.67
C PRO A 58 -40.89 5.24 8.74
N SER A 59 -40.58 5.85 9.88
CA SER A 59 -40.37 5.29 11.21
C SER A 59 -41.58 4.49 11.74
N SER A 60 -41.33 3.29 12.26
CA SER A 60 -42.28 2.58 13.14
C SER A 60 -41.58 1.90 14.33
N ARG A 61 -41.68 2.60 15.46
CA ARG A 61 -41.88 2.16 16.86
C ARG A 61 -41.69 0.66 17.21
N ARG A 62 -40.82 0.42 18.20
CA ARG A 62 -40.83 -0.74 19.13
C ARG A 62 -42.09 -0.70 20.03
N PRO A 63 -42.44 -1.78 20.77
CA PRO A 63 -41.96 -1.93 22.17
C PRO A 63 -41.80 -3.45 22.59
N PRO A 64 -41.66 -3.86 23.88
CA PRO A 64 -40.64 -4.83 24.34
C PRO A 64 -41.26 -6.11 24.97
N LEU A 65 -40.47 -6.85 25.78
CA LEU A 65 -40.76 -8.03 26.66
C LEU A 65 -40.24 -9.36 26.06
N ALA A 66 -39.72 -10.35 26.79
CA ALA A 66 -39.67 -10.62 28.22
C ALA A 66 -38.43 -11.47 28.59
N ILE A 67 -38.09 -11.41 29.87
CA ILE A 67 -37.16 -12.23 30.64
C ILE A 67 -37.75 -13.64 30.81
N THR A 68 -36.98 -14.71 30.61
CA THR A 68 -37.10 -15.95 31.41
C THR A 68 -35.76 -16.67 31.53
N ALA A 69 -35.36 -16.90 32.79
CA ALA A 69 -34.28 -17.76 33.22
C ALA A 69 -34.77 -19.22 33.29
N GLY A 70 -33.85 -20.18 33.12
CA GLY A 70 -34.10 -21.59 33.41
C GLY A 70 -32.93 -22.51 33.03
N PRO A 71 -32.29 -23.21 33.98
CA PRO A 71 -31.11 -24.04 33.74
C PRO A 71 -31.52 -25.50 33.45
N ARG A 72 -30.76 -26.19 32.59
CA ARG A 72 -30.79 -27.67 32.55
C ARG A 72 -29.39 -28.27 32.42
N SER A 73 -29.17 -29.15 33.38
CA SER A 73 -28.09 -30.10 33.63
C SER A 73 -28.03 -31.24 32.60
N GLY A 74 -26.88 -31.91 32.53
CA GLY A 74 -26.67 -33.20 31.84
C GLY A 74 -25.27 -33.26 31.22
N ALA A 75 -24.22 -33.62 31.96
CA ALA A 75 -23.79 -34.98 32.28
C ALA A 75 -23.28 -35.80 31.07
N ARG A 76 -21.96 -36.07 31.11
CA ARG A 76 -21.22 -37.25 30.59
C ARG A 76 -21.24 -37.53 29.08
N GLU A 77 -20.07 -37.56 28.47
CA GLU A 77 -19.40 -38.85 28.19
C GLU A 77 -17.96 -38.68 27.70
N ALA A 78 -17.10 -39.53 28.24
CA ALA A 78 -15.73 -39.73 27.80
C ALA A 78 -15.71 -40.72 26.63
N GLY A 79 -15.13 -40.32 25.50
CA GLY A 79 -14.96 -41.15 24.31
C GLY A 79 -13.57 -41.01 23.71
N LYS A 80 -12.66 -41.88 24.15
CA LYS A 80 -11.32 -42.11 23.60
C LYS A 80 -11.44 -42.59 22.14
N GLY A 81 -10.88 -41.86 21.18
CA GLY A 81 -10.74 -42.29 19.78
C GLY A 81 -9.35 -41.99 19.22
N LYS A 82 -8.47 -43.00 19.24
CA LYS A 82 -7.18 -42.99 18.53
C LYS A 82 -7.43 -43.17 17.03
N GLY A 83 -7.10 -42.18 16.22
CA GLY A 83 -7.05 -42.28 14.76
C GLY A 83 -5.71 -41.81 14.21
N LYS A 84 -4.82 -42.75 13.91
CA LYS A 84 -3.61 -42.53 13.09
C LYS A 84 -4.07 -42.27 11.65
N GLY A 85 -3.86 -41.05 11.15
CA GLY A 85 -4.02 -40.71 9.74
C GLY A 85 -2.83 -39.89 9.26
N LYS A 86 -1.85 -40.56 8.65
CA LYS A 86 -0.75 -39.94 7.91
C LYS A 86 -1.35 -39.20 6.71
N GLY A 87 -1.19 -37.89 6.68
CA GLY A 87 -1.46 -37.08 5.50
C GLY A 87 -0.95 -35.67 5.77
N LYS A 88 0.32 -35.41 5.46
CA LYS A 88 0.82 -34.03 5.39
C LYS A 88 -0.07 -33.33 4.35
N PRO A 89 -0.81 -32.26 4.68
CA PRO A 89 -1.39 -31.43 3.64
C PRO A 89 -0.19 -30.89 2.86
N ARG A 90 -0.08 -31.28 1.58
CA ARG A 90 0.79 -30.59 0.64
C ARG A 90 0.40 -29.12 0.75
N LEU A 91 1.35 -28.28 1.18
CA LEU A 91 1.21 -26.83 1.12
C LEU A 91 0.66 -26.52 -0.26
N GLY A 92 -0.62 -26.18 -0.31
CA GLY A 92 -1.26 -25.69 -1.52
C GLY A 92 -0.41 -24.53 -1.98
N SER A 93 0.09 -24.62 -3.20
CA SER A 93 0.70 -23.52 -3.90
C SER A 93 -0.32 -22.39 -3.98
N GLY A 94 -0.31 -21.50 -2.98
CA GLY A 94 -1.12 -20.28 -2.98
C GLY A 94 -0.95 -19.63 -4.35
N LYS A 95 -2.06 -19.54 -5.08
CA LYS A 95 -2.07 -19.24 -6.51
C LYS A 95 -1.86 -17.74 -6.66
N LEU A 96 -0.65 -17.34 -7.01
CA LEU A 96 -0.38 -15.97 -7.43
C LEU A 96 -1.17 -15.75 -8.74
N VAL A 97 -2.20 -14.91 -8.70
CA VAL A 97 -2.93 -14.53 -9.91
C VAL A 97 -2.24 -13.29 -10.48
N VAL A 98 -1.29 -13.53 -11.37
CA VAL A 98 -0.66 -12.47 -12.18
C VAL A 98 -1.66 -12.09 -13.28
N SER A 99 -2.18 -10.86 -13.26
CA SER A 99 -3.02 -10.34 -14.35
C SER A 99 -2.19 -9.38 -15.20
N PRO A 100 -2.11 -9.57 -16.53
CA PRO A 100 -1.36 -8.68 -17.40
C PRO A 100 -2.21 -7.46 -17.74
N ALA A 101 -1.82 -6.28 -17.26
CA ALA A 101 -2.20 -5.00 -17.85
C ALA A 101 -0.92 -4.28 -18.30
N VAL A 102 -1.02 -3.58 -19.42
CA VAL A 102 0.08 -3.04 -20.23
C VAL A 102 1.07 -2.23 -19.39
N GLY A 103 2.35 -2.63 -19.40
CA GLY A 103 3.47 -1.86 -18.84
C GLY A 103 4.02 -2.32 -17.49
N GLY A 104 3.47 -3.38 -16.89
CA GLY A 104 4.00 -4.01 -15.68
C GLY A 104 2.95 -4.94 -15.07
N THR A 105 3.26 -6.24 -14.95
CA THR A 105 2.28 -7.23 -14.47
C THR A 105 1.84 -6.97 -13.02
N THR A 106 0.65 -6.46 -12.76
CA THR A 106 0.16 -6.26 -11.39
C THR A 106 0.08 -7.57 -10.60
N LEU A 107 0.64 -7.58 -9.38
CA LEU A 107 0.56 -8.70 -8.43
C LEU A 107 -0.72 -8.58 -7.62
N LYS A 108 -1.69 -9.47 -7.86
CA LYS A 108 -2.89 -9.55 -7.03
C LYS A 108 -2.58 -10.32 -5.76
N VAL A 109 -2.81 -9.68 -4.61
CA VAL A 109 -2.62 -10.26 -3.29
C VAL A 109 -3.97 -10.77 -2.78
N ALA A 110 -4.01 -12.05 -2.41
CA ALA A 110 -5.15 -12.69 -1.76
C ALA A 110 -4.86 -12.99 -0.29
N ALA A 111 -5.90 -13.32 0.47
CA ALA A 111 -5.80 -13.55 1.91
C ALA A 111 -4.92 -14.77 2.26
N ASP A 112 -4.93 -15.78 1.39
CA ASP A 112 -4.17 -17.03 1.48
C ASP A 112 -2.81 -16.96 0.74
N SER A 113 -2.48 -15.81 0.16
CA SER A 113 -1.20 -15.63 -0.50
C SER A 113 -0.05 -15.71 0.51
N LEU A 114 1.05 -16.34 0.11
CA LEU A 114 2.22 -16.46 0.96
C LEU A 114 3.08 -15.17 0.84
N PRO A 115 3.30 -14.42 1.94
CA PRO A 115 4.07 -13.17 1.89
C PRO A 115 5.46 -13.35 1.27
N GLN A 116 6.12 -14.47 1.53
CA GLN A 116 7.45 -14.80 0.99
C GLN A 116 7.45 -14.93 -0.55
N LYS A 117 6.38 -15.48 -1.13
CA LYS A 117 6.27 -15.61 -2.59
C LYS A 117 6.04 -14.27 -3.26
N ILE A 118 5.20 -13.43 -2.65
CA ILE A 118 4.97 -12.06 -3.13
C ILE A 118 6.27 -11.26 -3.02
N ALA A 119 6.97 -11.38 -1.89
CA ALA A 119 8.27 -10.74 -1.67
C ALA A 119 9.30 -11.15 -2.72
N GLY A 120 9.46 -12.44 -2.99
CA GLY A 120 10.36 -12.91 -4.06
C GLY A 120 10.00 -12.36 -5.44
N ALA A 121 8.70 -12.27 -5.76
CA ALA A 121 8.25 -11.66 -7.02
C ALA A 121 8.56 -10.15 -7.09
N ILE A 122 8.41 -9.42 -5.98
CA ILE A 122 8.82 -8.01 -5.88
C ILE A 122 10.33 -7.89 -6.11
N THR A 123 11.13 -8.65 -5.36
CA THR A 123 12.60 -8.60 -5.41
C THR A 123 13.14 -8.86 -6.81
N ILE A 124 12.66 -9.90 -7.50
CA ILE A 124 13.10 -10.22 -8.87
C ILE A 124 12.83 -9.06 -9.83
N ARG A 125 11.65 -8.44 -9.74
CA ARG A 125 11.29 -7.32 -10.61
C ARG A 125 12.13 -6.08 -10.35
N LEU A 126 12.30 -5.72 -9.08
CA LEU A 126 13.10 -4.55 -8.72
C LEU A 126 14.58 -4.74 -9.11
N ARG A 127 15.13 -5.95 -8.97
CA ARG A 127 16.48 -6.29 -9.47
C ARG A 127 16.62 -6.13 -10.98
N ASN A 128 15.54 -6.36 -11.74
CA ASN A 128 15.52 -6.19 -13.19
C ASN A 128 15.24 -4.74 -13.63
N GLY A 129 15.07 -3.80 -12.69
CA GLY A 129 14.63 -2.42 -12.98
C GLY A 129 13.17 -2.34 -13.44
N GLU A 130 12.35 -3.37 -13.17
CA GLU A 130 10.93 -3.38 -13.50
C GLU A 130 10.11 -2.76 -12.37
N ALA A 131 9.14 -1.91 -12.73
CA ALA A 131 8.15 -1.41 -11.78
C ALA A 131 7.28 -2.57 -11.25
N SER A 132 6.99 -2.56 -9.95
CA SER A 132 6.12 -3.55 -9.32
C SER A 132 4.89 -2.88 -8.74
N VAL A 133 3.71 -3.39 -9.10
CA VAL A 133 2.42 -2.90 -8.61
C VAL A 133 1.70 -4.04 -7.92
N LEU A 134 1.18 -3.80 -6.72
CA LEU A 134 0.40 -4.76 -5.95
C LEU A 134 -1.02 -4.26 -5.76
N ASP A 135 -1.99 -5.15 -5.95
CA ASP A 135 -3.40 -4.89 -5.68
C ASP A 135 -3.91 -5.81 -4.57
N ALA A 136 -4.54 -5.25 -3.54
CA ALA A 136 -5.09 -5.97 -2.41
C ALA A 136 -6.49 -5.44 -2.06
N VAL A 137 -7.43 -6.35 -1.78
CA VAL A 137 -8.82 -5.97 -1.43
C VAL A 137 -9.18 -6.52 -0.06
N GLY A 138 -9.48 -5.62 0.88
CA GLY A 138 -9.85 -5.95 2.26
C GLY A 138 -8.66 -6.19 3.21
N PRO A 139 -8.93 -6.33 4.52
CA PRO A 139 -7.88 -6.25 5.54
C PRO A 139 -6.82 -7.35 5.45
N GLN A 140 -7.23 -8.61 5.26
CA GLN A 140 -6.29 -9.73 5.27
C GLN A 140 -5.31 -9.68 4.07
N PRO A 141 -5.75 -9.44 2.82
CA PRO A 141 -4.83 -9.21 1.71
C PRO A 141 -3.91 -7.99 1.91
N ILE A 142 -4.42 -6.88 2.44
CA ILE A 142 -3.61 -5.68 2.71
C ILE A 142 -2.51 -5.98 3.74
N PHE A 143 -2.84 -6.73 4.80
CA PHE A 143 -1.84 -7.17 5.78
C PHE A 143 -0.80 -8.11 5.18
N THR A 144 -1.22 -9.07 4.34
CA THR A 144 -0.31 -9.96 3.60
C THR A 144 0.60 -9.18 2.66
N MET A 145 0.07 -8.16 1.98
CA MET A 145 0.84 -7.23 1.15
C MET A 145 1.89 -6.50 1.98
N ALA A 146 1.51 -5.93 3.13
CA ALA A 146 2.45 -5.25 4.04
C ALA A 146 3.60 -6.16 4.50
N LYS A 147 3.29 -7.40 4.89
CA LYS A 147 4.30 -8.42 5.21
C LYS A 147 5.28 -8.65 4.06
N ALA A 148 4.74 -8.77 2.85
CA ALA A 148 5.56 -8.98 1.66
C ALA A 148 6.50 -7.81 1.39
N LEU A 149 6.06 -6.57 1.62
CA LEU A 149 6.92 -5.38 1.51
C LEU A 149 8.10 -5.47 2.50
N CYS A 150 7.84 -5.75 3.78
CA CYS A 150 8.90 -5.86 4.77
C CYS A 150 9.91 -6.99 4.45
N ILE A 151 9.42 -8.15 3.98
CA ILE A 151 10.29 -9.27 3.60
C ILE A 151 11.09 -8.95 2.32
N ALA A 152 10.47 -8.32 1.31
CA ALA A 152 11.13 -7.99 0.05
C ALA A 152 12.31 -7.04 0.27
N ARG A 153 12.20 -6.13 1.24
CA ARG A 153 13.29 -5.23 1.62
C ARG A 153 14.47 -5.97 2.21
N ASN A 154 14.22 -6.90 3.13
CA ASN A 154 15.29 -7.74 3.67
C ASN A 154 15.99 -8.55 2.57
N TYR A 155 15.27 -8.98 1.52
CA TYR A 155 15.90 -9.68 0.38
C TYR A 155 16.75 -8.77 -0.52
N LEU A 156 16.45 -7.48 -0.58
CA LEU A 156 17.15 -6.50 -1.41
C LEU A 156 18.36 -5.86 -0.69
N GLN A 157 18.40 -5.92 0.64
CA GLN A 157 19.53 -5.43 1.44
C GLN A 157 20.86 -6.05 1.02
N ASP A 158 20.87 -7.35 0.71
CA ASP A 158 22.08 -8.06 0.28
C ASP A 158 22.61 -7.55 -1.08
N ASP A 159 21.76 -6.90 -1.90
CA ASP A 159 22.12 -6.34 -3.20
C ASP A 159 22.43 -4.84 -3.17
N GLY A 160 22.34 -4.19 -2.00
CA GLY A 160 22.44 -2.74 -1.90
C GLY A 160 21.25 -1.98 -2.50
N LEU A 161 20.09 -2.64 -2.63
CA LEU A 161 18.87 -2.08 -3.21
C LEU A 161 17.81 -1.83 -2.14
N ASP A 162 16.96 -0.83 -2.37
CA ASP A 162 15.75 -0.59 -1.59
C ASP A 162 14.59 -0.18 -2.53
N PHE A 163 13.43 0.11 -1.97
CA PHE A 163 12.31 0.71 -2.70
C PHE A 163 11.47 1.60 -1.80
N VAL A 164 10.73 2.49 -2.45
CA VAL A 164 9.65 3.28 -1.85
C VAL A 164 8.31 2.78 -2.37
N ALA A 165 7.29 2.86 -1.51
CA ALA A 165 5.94 2.44 -1.81
C ALA A 165 4.99 3.64 -1.84
N ARG A 166 4.10 3.68 -2.84
CA ARG A 166 3.04 4.68 -2.98
C ARG A 166 1.69 4.00 -2.97
N VAL A 167 0.80 4.41 -2.06
CA VAL A 167 -0.54 3.82 -1.91
C VAL A 167 -1.60 4.67 -2.59
N SER A 168 -2.35 4.08 -3.52
CA SER A 168 -3.50 4.69 -4.18
C SER A 168 -4.76 3.83 -4.02
N PHE A 169 -5.93 4.45 -4.24
CA PHE A 169 -7.21 3.78 -4.21
C PHE A 169 -7.85 3.79 -5.61
N PRO A 170 -7.60 2.77 -6.44
CA PRO A 170 -8.43 2.52 -7.61
C PRO A 170 -9.90 2.47 -7.19
N ARG A 171 -10.78 3.10 -7.98
CA ARG A 171 -12.23 3.12 -7.74
C ARG A 171 -12.94 2.15 -8.68
N PRO A 172 -12.87 0.83 -8.47
CA PRO A 172 -13.72 -0.10 -9.19
C PRO A 172 -15.18 0.12 -8.80
N GLU A 173 -16.09 0.00 -9.77
CA GLU A 173 -17.53 0.12 -9.52
C GLU A 173 -17.99 -0.91 -8.47
N GLY A 174 -18.80 -0.46 -7.51
CA GLY A 174 -19.45 -1.33 -6.52
C GLY A 174 -18.61 -1.74 -5.32
N LEU A 175 -17.39 -1.21 -5.15
CA LEU A 175 -16.60 -1.39 -3.93
C LEU A 175 -16.49 -0.10 -3.11
N ASP A 176 -16.35 -0.26 -1.80
CA ASP A 176 -15.97 0.83 -0.91
C ASP A 176 -14.62 1.43 -1.35
N PRO A 177 -14.50 2.78 -1.46
CA PRO A 177 -13.32 3.43 -2.03
C PRO A 177 -11.99 3.04 -1.38
N HIS A 178 -11.96 2.81 -0.07
CA HIS A 178 -10.72 2.49 0.66
C HIS A 178 -10.50 0.99 0.91
N SER A 179 -11.40 0.14 0.41
CA SER A 179 -11.29 -1.31 0.55
C SER A 179 -10.36 -1.92 -0.51
N PHE A 180 -10.13 -1.23 -1.62
CA PHE A 180 -9.17 -1.61 -2.65
C PHE A 180 -7.91 -0.76 -2.51
N VAL A 181 -6.79 -1.38 -2.14
CA VAL A 181 -5.49 -0.72 -2.06
C VAL A 181 -4.62 -1.16 -3.23
N ARG A 182 -4.09 -0.18 -3.97
CA ARG A 182 -2.98 -0.35 -4.89
C ARG A 182 -1.70 0.20 -4.28
N CYS A 183 -0.63 -0.57 -4.35
CA CYS A 183 0.69 -0.19 -3.89
C CYS A 183 1.67 -0.25 -5.06
N GLU A 184 2.18 0.91 -5.47
CA GLU A 184 3.17 1.05 -6.53
C GLU A 184 4.56 1.16 -5.90
N LEU A 185 5.50 0.35 -6.38
CA LEU A 185 6.86 0.28 -5.87
C LEU A 185 7.82 0.87 -6.89
N GLU A 186 8.67 1.77 -6.42
CA GLU A 186 9.76 2.35 -7.19
C GLU A 186 11.09 1.96 -6.54
N ALA A 187 11.99 1.40 -7.36
CA ALA A 187 13.33 1.04 -6.92
C ALA A 187 14.10 2.29 -6.49
N SER A 188 14.84 2.18 -5.39
CA SER A 188 15.69 3.23 -4.85
C SER A 188 17.05 2.63 -4.53
N ALA A 189 18.10 3.43 -4.61
CA ALA A 189 19.35 3.06 -3.97
C ALA A 189 19.11 2.88 -2.46
N GLN A 190 19.86 1.97 -1.84
CA GLN A 190 19.81 1.83 -0.40
C GLN A 190 20.44 3.08 0.25
N ASP A 191 19.64 3.85 0.96
CA ASP A 191 20.16 4.90 1.83
C ASP A 191 20.75 4.26 3.10
N GLU A 192 21.99 4.61 3.45
CA GLU A 192 22.61 4.21 4.72
C GLU A 192 21.87 4.78 5.95
N TYR A 193 21.03 5.81 5.73
CA TYR A 193 20.26 6.42 6.80
C TYR A 193 18.99 5.63 7.10
N ARG A 194 18.96 4.96 8.26
CA ARG A 194 17.68 4.66 8.91
C ARG A 194 16.90 5.96 9.01
N PHE A 195 15.71 6.01 8.41
CA PHE A 195 14.81 7.16 8.48
C PHE A 195 14.66 7.59 9.94
N SER A 196 15.25 8.74 10.26
CA SER A 196 15.00 9.39 11.53
C SER A 196 13.62 9.99 11.40
N SER A 197 12.61 9.31 11.94
CA SER A 197 11.26 9.85 11.98
C SER A 197 11.25 11.02 12.96
N ASP A 198 10.74 12.18 12.52
CA ASP A 198 10.55 13.33 13.43
C ASP A 198 9.55 13.00 14.54
N MET A 199 8.64 12.08 14.25
CA MET A 199 7.58 11.63 15.14
C MET A 199 7.13 10.22 14.75
N THR A 200 6.79 9.40 15.75
CA THR A 200 6.12 8.11 15.54
C THR A 200 4.70 8.15 16.06
N MET A 201 3.74 7.81 15.19
CA MET A 201 2.32 7.65 15.52
C MET A 201 2.00 6.18 15.75
N LYS A 202 1.18 5.87 16.77
CA LYS A 202 0.71 4.50 17.01
C LYS A 202 -0.71 4.32 16.50
N VAL A 203 -0.94 3.27 15.74
CA VAL A 203 -2.26 2.92 15.21
C VAL A 203 -2.73 1.62 15.84
N ALA A 204 -3.94 1.64 16.38
CA ALA A 204 -4.64 0.49 16.96
C ALA A 204 -5.66 -0.09 15.96
N SER A 205 -6.26 -1.23 16.32
CA SER A 205 -7.19 -1.96 15.44
C SER A 205 -8.53 -1.24 15.20
N ASP A 206 -8.92 -0.34 16.09
CA ASP A 206 -10.15 0.46 16.05
C ASP A 206 -9.91 1.92 15.62
N THR A 207 -8.66 2.26 15.29
CA THR A 207 -8.29 3.62 14.88
C THR A 207 -8.97 3.98 13.56
N ASN A 208 -9.63 5.14 13.53
CA ASN A 208 -10.24 5.68 12.32
C ASN A 208 -9.14 6.16 11.34
N PRO A 209 -9.02 5.56 10.14
CA PRO A 209 -7.96 5.92 9.20
C PRO A 209 -7.97 7.39 8.79
N LYS A 210 -9.14 8.03 8.72
CA LYS A 210 -9.26 9.46 8.37
C LYS A 210 -8.64 10.38 9.43
N SER A 211 -8.73 9.99 10.71
CA SER A 211 -8.14 10.79 11.80
C SER A 211 -6.63 10.73 11.75
N THR A 212 -6.05 9.54 11.55
CA THR A 212 -4.61 9.37 11.39
C THR A 212 -4.12 10.04 10.12
N ALA A 213 -4.85 9.93 9.00
CA ALA A 213 -4.55 10.63 7.76
C ALA A 213 -4.49 12.16 7.94
N ALA A 214 -5.37 12.74 8.75
CA ALA A 214 -5.37 14.18 9.01
C ALA A 214 -4.10 14.63 9.72
N ALA A 215 -3.66 13.87 10.73
CA ALA A 215 -2.40 14.13 11.41
C ALA A 215 -1.20 13.92 10.47
N LEU A 216 -1.19 12.88 9.63
CA LEU A 216 -0.13 12.68 8.63
C LEU A 216 -0.04 13.85 7.66
N ALA A 217 -1.17 14.26 7.09
CA ALA A 217 -1.22 15.38 6.13
C ALA A 217 -0.77 16.70 6.78
N ALA A 218 -1.17 16.96 8.03
CA ALA A 218 -0.71 18.14 8.76
C ALA A 218 0.82 18.14 8.93
N ASN A 219 1.41 17.01 9.34
CA ASN A 219 2.86 16.91 9.51
C ASN A 219 3.61 16.99 8.16
N ALA A 220 3.09 16.37 7.11
CA ALA A 220 3.68 16.44 5.77
C ALA A 220 3.68 17.87 5.22
N ARG A 221 2.61 18.65 5.45
CA ARG A 221 2.58 20.09 5.08
C ARG A 221 3.62 20.93 5.82
N GLU A 222 4.02 20.50 7.02
CA GLU A 222 5.08 21.13 7.81
C GLU A 222 6.49 20.63 7.41
N GLY A 223 6.60 19.79 6.37
CA GLY A 223 7.87 19.21 5.92
C GLY A 223 8.43 18.13 6.86
N LYS A 224 7.63 17.65 7.82
CA LYS A 224 8.04 16.58 8.73
C LYS A 224 7.89 15.22 8.07
N SER A 225 8.70 14.26 8.49
CA SER A 225 8.67 12.87 8.04
C SER A 225 8.16 11.95 9.17
N PRO A 226 6.82 11.81 9.34
CA PRO A 226 6.26 10.97 10.39
C PRO A 226 6.47 9.48 10.08
N SER A 227 6.49 8.65 11.12
CA SER A 227 6.34 7.19 11.00
C SER A 227 5.07 6.70 11.68
N ILE A 228 4.56 5.55 11.24
CA ILE A 228 3.40 4.88 11.83
C ILE A 228 3.80 3.49 12.30
N THR A 229 3.61 3.19 13.57
CA THR A 229 3.71 1.83 14.11
C THR A 229 2.33 1.21 14.26
N ALA A 230 2.17 -0.01 13.77
CA ALA A 230 0.92 -0.76 13.86
C ALA A 230 1.16 -2.22 14.24
N LEU A 231 0.22 -2.79 15.01
CA LEU A 231 0.26 -4.17 15.48
C LEU A 231 -1.00 -4.93 15.05
N GLY A 232 -0.80 -5.98 14.26
CA GLY A 232 -1.88 -6.86 13.81
C GLY A 232 -2.63 -6.37 12.58
N CYS A 233 -3.46 -7.25 12.02
CA CYS A 233 -4.06 -7.10 10.69
C CYS A 233 -4.88 -5.81 10.52
N ASN A 234 -5.80 -5.53 11.46
CA ASN A 234 -6.67 -4.36 11.37
C ASN A 234 -5.89 -3.05 11.55
N ALA A 235 -4.95 -3.00 12.49
CA ALA A 235 -4.13 -1.81 12.73
C ALA A 235 -3.23 -1.50 11.53
N VAL A 236 -2.60 -2.51 10.94
CA VAL A 236 -1.77 -2.36 9.73
C VAL A 236 -2.62 -1.90 8.55
N THR A 237 -3.82 -2.46 8.38
CA THR A 237 -4.76 -2.03 7.35
C THR A 237 -5.15 -0.57 7.54
N ALA A 238 -5.51 -0.17 8.76
CA ALA A 238 -5.84 1.21 9.09
C ALA A 238 -4.65 2.16 8.83
N ALA A 239 -3.42 1.74 9.14
CA ALA A 239 -2.22 2.51 8.85
C ALA A 239 -2.02 2.74 7.34
N ILE A 240 -2.10 1.68 6.53
CA ILE A 240 -1.96 1.78 5.06
C ILE A 240 -3.07 2.64 4.45
N GLN A 241 -4.32 2.46 4.91
CA GLN A 241 -5.43 3.30 4.48
C GLN A 241 -5.21 4.78 4.87
N SER A 242 -4.67 5.04 6.06
CA SER A 242 -4.36 6.40 6.51
C SER A 242 -3.34 7.08 5.60
N ILE A 243 -2.30 6.35 5.20
CA ILE A 243 -1.27 6.84 4.27
C ILE A 243 -1.90 7.15 2.91
N GLY A 244 -2.73 6.25 2.37
CA GLY A 244 -3.43 6.48 1.11
C GLY A 244 -4.35 7.70 1.13
N ILE A 245 -5.14 7.86 2.20
CA ILE A 245 -6.06 9.00 2.36
C ILE A 245 -5.26 10.30 2.50
N ALA A 246 -4.16 10.28 3.26
CA ALA A 246 -3.29 11.44 3.39
C ALA A 246 -2.69 11.84 2.03
N ARG A 247 -2.23 10.87 1.21
CA ARG A 247 -1.79 11.16 -0.16
C ARG A 247 -2.87 11.85 -0.98
N GLU A 248 -4.11 11.36 -0.98
CA GLU A 248 -5.20 12.00 -1.73
C GLU A 248 -5.43 13.45 -1.30
N TRP A 249 -5.31 13.76 -0.01
CA TRP A 249 -5.50 15.13 0.51
C TRP A 249 -4.32 16.07 0.24
N LEU A 250 -3.13 15.52 0.01
CA LEU A 250 -1.90 16.29 -0.23
C LEU A 250 -1.65 16.57 -1.72
N VAL A 251 -2.45 15.98 -2.63
CA VAL A 251 -2.36 16.24 -4.07
C VAL A 251 -2.50 17.74 -4.38
N ASP A 252 -3.48 18.42 -3.77
CA ASP A 252 -3.72 19.84 -3.99
C ASP A 252 -2.58 20.72 -3.44
N ASP A 253 -1.88 20.23 -2.41
CA ASP A 253 -0.75 20.92 -1.77
C ASP A 253 0.58 20.68 -2.47
N ARG A 254 0.60 19.85 -3.52
CA ARG A 254 1.82 19.38 -4.22
C ARG A 254 2.83 18.68 -3.31
N VAL A 255 2.33 17.95 -2.32
CA VAL A 255 3.14 17.15 -1.43
C VAL A 255 2.86 15.67 -1.71
N GLU A 256 3.92 14.89 -1.87
CA GLU A 256 3.84 13.44 -1.93
C GLU A 256 4.37 12.83 -0.63
N VAL A 257 3.72 11.74 -0.21
CA VAL A 257 4.15 10.96 0.95
C VAL A 257 4.38 9.49 0.59
N PRO A 258 5.50 9.15 -0.08
CA PRO A 258 5.88 7.75 -0.22
C PRO A 258 6.22 7.17 1.16
N PHE A 259 6.22 5.85 1.29
CA PHE A 259 6.60 5.22 2.54
C PHE A 259 7.48 4.00 2.35
N LYS A 260 8.09 3.63 3.45
CA LYS A 260 9.08 2.58 3.59
C LYS A 260 8.60 1.68 4.74
N ALA A 261 8.27 0.42 4.44
CA ALA A 261 7.78 -0.55 5.43
C ALA A 261 8.94 -1.34 6.08
N PHE A 262 8.89 -1.53 7.39
CA PHE A 262 9.89 -2.22 8.19
C PHE A 262 9.28 -3.15 9.23
N TRP A 263 10.03 -4.18 9.60
CA TRP A 263 9.76 -4.94 10.81
C TRP A 263 10.36 -4.23 12.01
N VAL A 264 9.52 -3.92 13.01
CA VAL A 264 10.01 -3.54 14.35
C VAL A 264 10.25 -4.82 15.14
N ASP A 265 9.28 -5.73 15.11
CA ASP A 265 9.36 -7.07 15.68
C ASP A 265 8.61 -8.05 14.77
N PRO A 266 9.31 -8.92 14.02
CA PRO A 266 8.69 -9.88 13.13
C PRO A 266 7.90 -10.98 13.86
N GLU A 267 8.26 -11.31 15.11
CA GLU A 267 7.59 -12.35 15.89
C GLU A 267 6.22 -11.85 16.37
N SER A 268 6.18 -10.62 16.87
CA SER A 268 4.95 -9.97 17.32
C SER A 268 4.10 -9.39 16.19
N ASN A 269 4.57 -9.42 14.94
CA ASN A 269 3.94 -8.73 13.80
C ASN A 269 3.79 -7.21 13.99
N VAL A 270 4.78 -6.57 14.63
CA VAL A 270 4.84 -5.11 14.74
C VAL A 270 5.54 -4.55 13.51
N MET A 271 4.82 -3.73 12.76
CA MET A 271 5.35 -3.06 11.57
C MET A 271 5.46 -1.56 11.80
N GLU A 272 6.47 -0.97 11.18
CA GLU A 272 6.62 0.47 11.07
C GLU A 272 6.59 0.88 9.60
N PHE A 273 5.87 1.96 9.31
CA PHE A 273 5.82 2.62 8.02
C PHE A 273 6.45 3.99 8.19
N ALA A 274 7.69 4.17 7.74
CA ALA A 274 8.34 5.47 7.73
C ALA A 274 7.90 6.22 6.48
N LEU A 275 7.29 7.40 6.64
CA LEU A 275 6.88 8.22 5.51
C LEU A 275 8.02 9.17 5.14
N LEU A 276 8.19 9.34 3.84
CA LEU A 276 8.98 10.38 3.22
C LEU A 276 8.05 11.54 2.92
N THR A 277 8.52 12.77 3.04
CA THR A 277 7.76 13.94 2.61
C THR A 277 8.53 14.62 1.50
N GLU A 278 7.94 14.64 0.31
CA GLU A 278 8.53 15.19 -0.91
C GLU A 278 7.60 16.28 -1.45
N THR A 279 8.14 17.43 -1.85
CA THR A 279 7.36 18.51 -2.49
C THR A 279 7.75 18.58 -3.96
N TYR A 280 6.76 18.70 -4.86
CA TYR A 280 6.97 18.72 -6.31
C TYR A 280 6.49 20.00 -7.00
#